data_AF-A0A9D1WHP3-F1
#
_entry.id   AF-A0A9D1WHP3-F1
#
_cell.length_a   1.000
_cell.length_b   1.000
_cell.length_c   1.000
_cell.angle_alpha   90.00
_cell.angle_beta   90.00
_cell.angle_gamma   90.00
#
_symmetry.space_group_name_H-M   'P 1'
#
loop_
_entity.id
_entity.type
_entity.pdbx_description
1 polymer ?
#
loop_
_entity_poly.entity_id
_entity_poly.type
_entity_poly.pdbx_seq_one_letter_code
_entity_poly.pdbx_strand_id
1 'polypeptide(L)'
;MAKRKTDRRTLMTKGMIKDALLDLLQNTPYEKITVASLCRQAEITRATFYLHYDNIDDVLDELLDDALRLTELDLHPVPSAL
;
A
#
# COMPACT_ATOMS: atom_id res chain seq x y z
N MET A 1 4.90 -17.79 22.27
CA MET A 1 5.49 -16.47 21.93
C MET A 1 6.10 -16.52 20.52
N ALA A 2 5.29 -16.33 19.47
CA ALA A 2 5.77 -16.31 18.06
C ALA A 2 5.24 -15.10 17.25
N LYS A 3 4.47 -14.21 17.89
CA LYS A 3 3.68 -13.15 17.21
C LYS A 3 4.55 -12.03 16.62
N ARG A 4 5.63 -11.61 17.31
CA ARG A 4 6.46 -10.44 16.91
C ARG A 4 7.20 -10.60 15.58
N LYS A 5 7.74 -11.79 15.29
CA LYS A 5 8.51 -12.01 14.03
C LYS A 5 7.59 -12.05 12.82
N THR A 6 6.42 -12.69 12.96
CA THR A 6 5.39 -12.72 11.92
C THR A 6 4.86 -11.33 11.63
N ASP A 7 4.59 -10.54 12.67
CA ASP A 7 4.14 -9.15 12.55
C ASP A 7 5.13 -8.29 11.74
N ARG A 8 6.43 -8.34 12.09
CA ARG A 8 7.47 -7.63 11.34
C ARG A 8 7.54 -8.05 9.87
N ARG A 9 7.36 -9.35 9.58
CA ARG A 9 7.36 -9.85 8.19
C ARG A 9 6.15 -9.33 7.43
N THR A 10 4.98 -9.33 8.05
CA THR A 10 3.76 -8.77 7.48
C THR A 10 3.94 -7.28 7.16
N LEU A 11 4.44 -6.48 8.10
CA LEU A 11 4.67 -5.05 7.89
C LEU A 11 5.67 -4.80 6.75
N MET A 12 6.76 -5.57 6.70
CA MET A 12 7.75 -5.46 5.62
C MET A 12 7.13 -5.80 4.26
N THR A 13 6.40 -6.90 4.15
CA THR A 13 5.77 -7.31 2.89
C THR A 13 4.69 -6.32 2.44
N LYS A 14 3.88 -5.79 3.37
CA LYS A 14 2.93 -4.71 3.06
C LYS A 14 3.63 -3.45 2.54
N GLY A 15 4.75 -3.06 3.14
CA GLY A 15 5.59 -1.96 2.64
C GLY A 15 6.03 -2.17 1.20
N MET A 16 6.60 -3.34 0.89
CA MET A 16 7.03 -3.68 -0.47
C MET A 16 5.89 -3.63 -1.50
N ILE A 17 4.69 -4.08 -1.12
CA ILE A 17 3.50 -4.03 -1.99
C ILE A 17 3.07 -2.57 -2.24
N LYS A 18 3.05 -1.75 -1.19
CA LYS A 18 2.68 -0.32 -1.28
C LYS A 18 3.66 0.48 -2.14
N ASP A 19 4.97 0.29 -1.92
CA ASP A 19 6.02 0.93 -2.73
C ASP A 19 5.90 0.54 -4.21
N ALA A 20 5.68 -0.74 -4.49
CA ALA A 20 5.47 -1.23 -5.85
C ALA A 20 4.22 -0.66 -6.52
N LEU A 21 3.13 -0.43 -5.78
CA LEU A 21 1.93 0.21 -6.32
C LEU A 21 2.20 1.68 -6.67
N LEU A 22 2.88 2.42 -5.79
CA LEU A 22 3.29 3.81 -6.04
C LEU A 22 4.19 3.91 -7.29
N ASP A 23 5.16 3.00 -7.44
CA ASP A 23 6.03 2.96 -8.63
C ASP A 23 5.26 2.70 -9.93
N LEU A 24 4.29 1.78 -9.89
CA LEU A 24 3.45 1.50 -11.07
C LEU A 24 2.57 2.68 -11.43
N LEU A 25 2.00 3.36 -10.43
CA LEU A 25 1.14 4.54 -10.61
C LEU A 25 1.87 5.72 -11.28
N GLN A 26 3.20 5.82 -11.16
CA GLN A 26 3.97 6.86 -11.85
C GLN A 26 3.89 6.75 -13.38
N ASN A 27 3.73 5.54 -13.92
CA ASN A 27 3.88 5.27 -15.36
C ASN A 27 2.70 4.49 -15.96
N THR A 28 1.77 3.98 -15.14
CA THR A 28 0.66 3.13 -15.54
C THR A 28 -0.65 3.68 -14.97
N PRO A 29 -1.68 3.91 -15.80
CA PRO A 29 -3.01 4.25 -15.30
C PRO A 29 -3.52 3.17 -14.35
N TYR A 30 -4.15 3.57 -13.24
CA TYR A 30 -4.62 2.68 -12.19
C TYR A 30 -5.44 1.48 -12.72
N GLU A 31 -6.40 1.75 -13.61
CA GLU A 31 -7.27 0.75 -14.22
C GLU A 31 -6.53 -0.35 -15.01
N LYS A 32 -5.27 -0.10 -15.41
CA LYS A 32 -4.42 -1.06 -16.12
C LYS A 32 -3.49 -1.83 -15.20
N ILE A 33 -3.41 -1.47 -13.93
CA ILE A 33 -2.61 -2.19 -12.94
C ILE A 33 -3.36 -3.47 -12.57
N THR A 34 -2.64 -4.59 -12.59
CA THR A 34 -3.17 -5.91 -12.22
C THR A 34 -2.42 -6.44 -11.01
N VAL A 35 -3.04 -7.35 -10.24
CA VAL A 35 -2.36 -8.08 -9.16
C VAL A 35 -1.09 -8.77 -9.69
N ALA A 36 -1.11 -9.21 -10.95
CA ALA A 36 0.04 -9.82 -11.61
C ALA A 36 1.22 -8.86 -11.80
N SER A 37 0.97 -7.66 -12.35
CA SER A 37 2.01 -6.65 -12.54
C SER A 37 2.53 -6.13 -11.20
N LEU A 38 1.64 -5.96 -10.22
CA LEU A 38 1.99 -5.51 -8.88
C LEU A 38 2.87 -6.54 -8.15
N CYS A 39 2.50 -7.82 -8.16
CA CYS A 39 3.32 -8.89 -7.57
C CYS A 39 4.71 -8.97 -8.22
N ARG A 40 4.79 -8.77 -9.54
CA ARG A 40 6.07 -8.75 -10.26
C ARG A 40 6.93 -7.56 -9.83
N GLN A 41 6.34 -6.37 -9.72
CA GLN A 41 7.05 -5.16 -9.28
C GLN A 41 7.54 -5.28 -7.84
N ALA A 42 6.72 -5.86 -6.95
CA ALA A 42 7.06 -6.07 -5.54
C ALA A 42 7.96 -7.29 -5.29
N GLU A 43 8.33 -8.05 -6.31
CA GLU A 43 9.10 -9.30 -6.20
C GLU A 43 8.47 -10.35 -5.25
N ILE A 44 7.14 -10.50 -5.29
CA ILE A 44 6.40 -11.47 -4.48
C ILE A 44 5.53 -12.42 -5.31
N THR A 45 5.07 -13.50 -4.67
CA THR A 45 4.07 -14.40 -5.28
C THR A 45 2.66 -13.85 -5.08
N ARG A 46 1.72 -14.25 -5.95
CA ARG A 46 0.28 -13.98 -5.76
C ARG A 46 -0.24 -14.54 -4.45
N ALA A 47 0.24 -15.72 -4.04
CA ALA A 47 -0.14 -16.31 -2.76
C ALA A 47 0.28 -15.39 -1.59
N THR A 48 1.46 -14.78 -1.67
CA THR A 48 1.93 -13.80 -0.69
C THR A 48 1.06 -12.54 -0.69
N PHE A 49 0.68 -12.03 -1.87
CA PHE A 49 -0.23 -10.89 -1.99
C PHE A 49 -1.57 -11.16 -1.28
N TYR A 50 -2.20 -12.30 -1.59
CA TYR A 50 -3.48 -12.70 -1.01
C TYR A 50 -3.44 -13.10 0.47
N LEU A 51 -2.26 -13.14 1.11
CA LEU A 51 -2.16 -13.21 2.57
C LEU A 51 -2.37 -11.84 3.24
N HIS A 52 -2.36 -10.76 2.47
CA HIS A 52 -2.36 -9.39 2.98
C HIS A 52 -3.51 -8.54 2.42
N TYR A 53 -3.94 -8.79 1.18
CA TYR A 53 -4.93 -8.01 0.45
C TYR A 53 -5.77 -8.92 -0.46
N ASP A 54 -7.06 -8.64 -0.60
CA ASP A 54 -7.97 -9.38 -1.48
C ASP A 54 -7.89 -8.85 -2.92
N ASN A 55 -7.61 -7.56 -3.09
CA ASN A 55 -7.53 -6.89 -4.37
C ASN A 55 -6.59 -5.65 -4.32
N ILE A 56 -6.49 -4.92 -5.43
CA ILE A 56 -5.60 -3.74 -5.54
C ILE A 56 -6.18 -2.53 -4.81
N ASP A 57 -7.51 -2.39 -4.76
CA ASP A 57 -8.20 -1.31 -4.06
C ASP A 57 -7.85 -1.35 -2.56
N ASP A 58 -7.78 -2.53 -1.95
CA ASP A 58 -7.38 -2.66 -0.53
C ASP A 58 -5.97 -2.10 -0.25
N VAL A 59 -5.04 -2.20 -1.22
CA VAL A 59 -3.69 -1.64 -1.11
C VAL A 59 -3.73 -0.12 -1.23
N LEU A 60 -4.54 0.39 -2.17
CA LEU A 60 -4.73 1.81 -2.38
C LEU A 60 -5.38 2.47 -1.17
N ASP A 61 -6.42 1.85 -0.60
CA ASP A 61 -7.09 2.33 0.61
C ASP A 61 -6.12 2.41 1.79
N GLU A 62 -5.29 1.39 2.01
CA GLU A 62 -4.27 1.45 3.09
C GLU A 62 -3.20 2.54 2.82
N LEU A 63 -2.82 2.75 1.55
CA LEU A 63 -1.92 3.85 1.18
C LEU A 63 -2.53 5.23 1.47
N LEU A 64 -3.81 5.41 1.14
CA LEU A 64 -4.53 6.66 1.40
C LEU A 64 -4.71 6.90 2.89
N ASP A 65 -5.08 5.87 3.66
CA ASP A 65 -5.15 5.93 5.11
C ASP A 65 -3.81 6.33 5.75
N ASP A 66 -2.71 5.72 5.30
CA ASP A 66 -1.37 6.06 5.79
C ASP A 66 -1.00 7.51 5.44
N ALA A 67 -1.31 7.96 4.23
CA ALA A 67 -1.05 9.34 3.81
C ALA A 67 -1.89 10.35 4.62
N LEU A 68 -3.16 10.05 4.88
CA LEU A 68 -4.05 10.91 5.67
C LEU A 68 -3.59 10.99 7.13
N ARG A 69 -3.16 9.87 7.73
CA ARG A 69 -2.61 9.87 9.10
C ARG A 69 -1.35 10.73 9.23
N LEU A 70 -0.50 10.77 8.19
CA LEU A 70 0.65 11.67 8.17
C LEU A 70 0.21 13.14 8.17
N THR A 71 -0.88 13.47 7.46
CA THR A 71 -1.40 14.86 7.44
C THR A 71 -2.09 15.27 8.74
N GLU A 72 -2.74 14.34 9.45
CA GLU A 72 -3.34 14.61 10.78
C GLU A 72 -2.28 14.99 11.84
N LEU A 73 -1.03 14.58 11.64
CA LEU A 73 0.10 14.94 12.49
C LEU A 73 0.72 16.31 12.13
N ASP A 74 0.50 16.83 10.93
CA ASP A 74 1.22 17.99 10.38
C ASP A 74 0.35 19.21 10.02
N LEU A 75 -0.98 19.18 10.11
CA LEU A 75 -1.82 20.32 9.71
C LEU A 75 -2.76 20.85 10.79
N HIS A 76 -2.40 22.05 11.27
CA HIS A 76 -3.35 23.13 11.53
C HIS A 76 -4.42 23.20 10.41
N PRO A 77 -5.66 23.59 10.75
CA PRO A 77 -6.77 23.58 9.81
C PRO A 77 -6.40 24.35 8.55
N VAL A 78 -6.56 23.70 7.39
CA VAL A 78 -6.55 24.38 6.10
C VAL A 78 -7.57 25.52 6.23
N PRO A 79 -7.17 26.80 6.13
CA PRO A 79 -8.15 27.87 6.15
C PRO A 79 -9.08 27.56 5.00
N SER A 80 -10.34 27.29 5.33
CA SER A 80 -11.41 27.22 4.35
C SER A 80 -11.34 28.52 3.58
N ALA A 81 -10.80 28.47 2.36
CA ALA A 81 -10.76 29.63 1.49
C ALA A 81 -12.21 30.07 1.24
N LEU A 82 -12.57 31.21 1.83
CA LEU A 82 -13.62 32.11 1.34
C LEU A 82 -12.92 33.27 0.63
#